data_AF-A0A840SP17-F1
#
_entry.id   AF-A0A840SP17-F1
#
_cell.length_a   1.000
_cell.length_b   1.000
_cell.length_c   1.000
_cell.angle_alpha   90.00
_cell.angle_beta   90.00
_cell.angle_gamma   90.00
#
_symmetry.space_group_name_H-M   'P 1'
#
loop_
_entity.id
_entity.type
_entity.pdbx_description
1 polymer ?
#
loop_
_entity_poly.entity_id
_entity_poly.type
_entity_poly.pdbx_seq_one_letter_code
_entity_poly.pdbx_strand_id
1 'polypeptide(L)'
;MAYPFFSLSKSHRIRPIDFTAGNVSIRVEAVPDHGMATIWDADILIWAASQIVEARDAGLRTSRLMAATPYEILTFTGRGTSQRDYQRLKAALDRLQSTTVATSIRQPANGRRHRFSWINEWHERTDANGRSDGIEMIVPDWFYSAVLDDALILTIDRAYFDLTGGLDRWLYRLVRKHGGRQKNGWRFDFRHLHQKSGSLSPFKRFAFELRDIIRRQPLPGYTLFAEVETGGRMLLAFEPVPACGKPVDGLVLSGTRTIVPSGTHGSCYREPKQPLSNGNKSGNRALNLESNTESNFEERRRDVEKLIARAGAALRSGARNGKLSPANQGSFRLTNTPKRPPGKPGGRR
;
A
#
# COMPACT_ATOMS: atom_id res chain seq x y z
N MET A 1 7.09 3.22 2.33
CA MET A 1 6.64 1.97 1.67
C MET A 1 7.88 1.18 1.23
N ALA A 2 7.99 -0.10 1.57
CA ALA A 2 9.20 -0.91 1.30
C ALA A 2 8.98 -2.05 0.29
N TYR A 3 7.77 -2.13 -0.28
CA TYR A 3 7.37 -3.14 -1.23
C TYR A 3 7.23 -2.53 -2.64
N PRO A 4 7.35 -3.33 -3.71
CA PRO A 4 7.37 -2.83 -5.08
C PRO A 4 5.95 -2.57 -5.60
N PHE A 5 5.36 -1.47 -5.15
CA PHE A 5 4.04 -1.02 -5.57
C PHE A 5 4.04 -0.18 -6.84
N PHE A 6 5.21 0.36 -7.21
CA PHE A 6 5.36 1.32 -8.31
C PHE A 6 6.48 0.86 -9.24
N SER A 7 6.38 1.25 -10.52
CA SER A 7 7.48 1.12 -11.47
C SER A 7 8.65 2.02 -11.05
N LEU A 8 9.87 1.47 -11.04
CA LEU A 8 11.11 2.23 -10.78
C LEU A 8 11.65 2.93 -12.04
N SER A 9 11.04 2.70 -13.21
CA SER A 9 11.40 3.36 -14.47
C SER A 9 10.33 4.38 -14.87
N LYS A 10 10.76 5.44 -15.57
CA LYS A 10 9.88 6.43 -16.22
C LYS A 10 9.25 5.91 -17.52
N SER A 11 9.74 4.77 -18.02
CA SER A 11 9.23 4.15 -19.24
C SER A 11 7.82 3.62 -19.05
N HIS A 12 7.02 3.69 -20.12
CA HIS A 12 5.69 3.09 -20.17
C HIS A 12 5.78 1.59 -19.87
N ARG A 13 5.17 1.15 -18.77
CA ARG A 13 5.20 -0.24 -18.32
C ARG A 13 3.79 -0.80 -18.23
N ILE A 14 3.52 -1.82 -19.03
CA ILE A 14 2.29 -2.62 -18.95
C ILE A 14 2.52 -3.99 -18.32
N ARG A 15 3.77 -4.47 -18.32
CA ARG A 15 4.15 -5.75 -17.71
C ARG A 15 3.90 -5.68 -16.20
N PRO A 16 3.10 -6.60 -15.63
CA PRO A 16 2.82 -6.59 -14.19
C PRO A 16 4.08 -6.66 -13.32
N ILE A 17 3.96 -6.19 -12.08
CA ILE A 17 4.91 -6.54 -11.01
C ILE A 17 4.31 -7.72 -10.28
N ASP A 18 4.95 -8.88 -10.34
CA ASP A 18 4.63 -10.03 -9.50
C ASP A 18 5.74 -10.18 -8.45
N PHE A 19 5.40 -9.93 -7.19
CA PHE A 19 6.33 -10.00 -6.07
C PHE A 19 5.82 -10.97 -5.01
N THR A 20 6.70 -11.88 -4.60
CA THR A 20 6.45 -12.83 -3.51
C THR A 20 7.65 -12.86 -2.56
N ALA A 21 7.37 -12.71 -1.26
CA ALA A 21 8.38 -12.84 -0.21
C ALA A 21 7.71 -13.36 1.07
N GLY A 22 8.04 -14.59 1.47
CA GLY A 22 7.38 -15.25 2.60
C GLY A 22 5.88 -15.38 2.37
N ASN A 23 5.07 -14.89 3.32
CA ASN A 23 3.60 -14.86 3.23
C ASN A 23 3.04 -13.62 2.52
N VAL A 24 3.90 -12.72 2.04
CA VAL A 24 3.49 -11.51 1.31
C VAL A 24 3.53 -11.77 -0.18
N SER A 25 2.39 -11.55 -0.82
CA SER A 25 2.26 -11.50 -2.28
C SER A 25 1.72 -10.14 -2.68
N ILE A 26 2.27 -9.60 -3.78
CA ILE A 26 1.85 -8.33 -4.37
C ILE A 26 1.84 -8.52 -5.88
N ARG A 27 0.74 -8.15 -6.50
CA ARG A 27 0.60 -8.07 -7.94
C ARG A 27 0.14 -6.67 -8.32
N VAL A 28 0.90 -5.99 -9.16
CA VAL A 28 0.56 -4.65 -9.66
C VAL A 28 0.29 -4.75 -11.15
N GLU A 29 -0.90 -4.33 -11.55
CA GLU A 29 -1.41 -4.40 -12.91
C GLU A 29 -1.68 -2.99 -13.43
N ALA A 30 -1.48 -2.81 -14.73
CA ALA A 30 -1.63 -1.53 -15.40
C ALA A 30 -2.57 -1.65 -16.59
N VAL A 31 -3.30 -0.57 -16.88
CA VAL A 31 -4.07 -0.43 -18.11
C VAL A 31 -3.12 -0.06 -19.25
N PRO A 32 -3.25 -0.65 -20.46
CA PRO A 32 -2.35 -0.39 -21.58
C PRO A 32 -2.21 1.09 -21.96
N ASP A 33 -3.29 1.86 -21.90
CA ASP A 33 -3.33 3.25 -22.35
C ASP A 33 -2.50 4.19 -21.47
N HIS A 34 -2.61 4.04 -20.15
CA HIS A 34 -1.92 4.92 -19.19
C HIS A 34 -0.60 4.35 -18.67
N GLY A 35 -0.46 3.02 -18.66
CA GLY A 35 0.67 2.33 -18.07
C GLY A 35 0.64 2.30 -16.54
N MET A 36 1.67 1.72 -15.95
CA MET A 36 1.79 1.52 -14.50
C MET A 36 2.22 2.81 -13.79
N ALA A 37 1.60 3.08 -12.64
CA ALA A 37 2.04 4.12 -11.73
C ALA A 37 3.52 3.95 -11.38
N THR A 38 4.25 5.03 -11.54
CA THR A 38 5.69 5.10 -11.33
C THR A 38 5.99 5.63 -9.93
N ILE A 39 7.23 5.42 -9.51
CA ILE A 39 7.67 5.88 -8.19
C ILE A 39 7.63 7.40 -8.05
N TRP A 40 7.63 8.15 -9.16
CA TRP A 40 7.44 9.61 -9.19
C TRP A 40 5.97 10.01 -8.97
N ASP A 41 5.01 9.20 -9.40
CA ASP A 41 3.58 9.49 -9.22
C ASP A 41 3.21 9.41 -7.72
N ALA A 42 3.92 8.59 -6.95
CA ALA A 42 3.76 8.51 -5.50
C ALA A 42 4.05 9.83 -4.76
N ASP A 43 4.71 10.81 -5.40
CA ASP A 43 4.91 12.15 -4.82
C ASP A 43 3.57 12.85 -4.56
N ILE A 44 2.54 12.60 -5.39
CA ILE A 44 1.17 13.12 -5.21
C ILE A 44 0.53 12.52 -3.95
N LEU A 45 0.78 11.24 -3.66
CA LEU A 45 0.29 10.59 -2.44
C LEU A 45 0.99 11.12 -1.20
N ILE A 46 2.28 11.45 -1.30
CA ILE A 46 3.02 12.10 -0.20
C ILE A 46 2.43 13.49 0.07
N TRP A 47 2.15 14.27 -0.97
CA TRP A 47 1.43 15.53 -0.84
C TRP A 47 0.07 15.35 -0.18
N ALA A 48 -0.76 14.43 -0.69
CA ALA A 48 -2.10 14.19 -0.17
C ALA A 48 -2.10 13.80 1.32
N ALA A 49 -1.20 12.88 1.72
CA ALA A 49 -1.02 12.52 3.12
C ALA A 49 -0.60 13.71 3.98
N SER A 50 0.31 14.56 3.47
CA SER A 50 0.78 15.75 4.19
C SER A 50 -0.34 16.74 4.45
N GLN A 51 -1.22 16.98 3.47
CA GLN A 51 -2.37 17.88 3.63
C GLN A 51 -3.40 17.35 4.64
N ILE A 52 -3.66 16.03 4.65
CA ILE A 52 -4.57 15.43 5.62
C ILE A 52 -4.01 15.55 7.05
N VAL A 53 -2.72 15.28 7.24
CA VAL A 53 -2.04 15.43 8.55
C VAL A 53 -2.07 16.89 8.99
N GLU A 54 -1.69 17.82 8.12
CA GLU A 54 -1.66 19.25 8.42
C GLU A 54 -3.06 19.77 8.83
N ALA A 55 -4.10 19.40 8.10
CA ALA A 55 -5.47 19.77 8.44
C ALA A 55 -5.91 19.18 9.79
N ARG A 56 -5.59 17.91 10.06
CA ARG A 56 -5.89 17.27 11.35
C ARG A 56 -5.17 17.96 12.50
N ASP A 57 -3.86 18.21 12.35
CA ASP A 57 -3.03 18.81 13.39
C ASP A 57 -3.44 20.27 13.67
N ALA A 58 -3.99 20.96 12.66
CA ALA A 58 -4.63 22.26 12.81
C ALA A 58 -6.03 22.21 13.45
N GLY A 59 -6.55 21.01 13.77
CA GLY A 59 -7.89 20.81 14.33
C GLY A 59 -9.04 21.01 13.33
N LEU A 60 -8.73 20.99 12.03
CA LEU A 60 -9.72 21.07 10.96
C LEU A 60 -10.35 19.71 10.69
N ARG A 61 -11.56 19.71 10.11
CA ARG A 61 -12.17 18.47 9.62
C ARG A 61 -11.46 18.02 8.35
N THR A 62 -10.95 16.80 8.37
CA THR A 62 -10.33 16.16 7.21
C THR A 62 -11.39 15.43 6.37
N SER A 63 -11.12 15.28 5.08
CA SER A 63 -11.98 14.54 4.14
C SER A 63 -11.14 13.71 3.18
N ARG A 64 -11.76 12.68 2.61
CA ARG A 64 -11.21 11.90 1.49
C ARG A 64 -11.29 12.66 0.17
N LEU A 65 -12.22 13.60 0.05
CA LEU A 65 -12.32 14.51 -1.08
C LEU A 65 -11.31 15.64 -0.87
N MET A 66 -10.41 15.81 -1.83
CA MET A 66 -9.35 16.81 -1.81
C MET A 66 -9.46 17.68 -3.05
N ALA A 67 -9.36 18.99 -2.86
CA ALA A 67 -9.33 19.98 -3.94
C ALA A 67 -8.03 20.79 -3.85
N ALA A 68 -7.34 20.97 -4.96
CA ALA A 68 -6.11 21.73 -5.04
C ALA A 68 -5.84 22.25 -6.45
N THR A 69 -5.01 23.27 -6.57
CA THR A 69 -4.51 23.71 -7.86
C THR A 69 -3.33 22.84 -8.33
N PRO A 70 -3.15 22.64 -9.65
CA PRO A 70 -1.93 22.00 -10.17
C PRO A 70 -0.65 22.64 -9.65
N TYR A 71 -0.66 23.97 -9.50
CA TYR A 71 0.45 24.77 -8.99
C TYR A 71 0.86 24.37 -7.58
N GLU A 72 -0.11 24.16 -6.67
CA GLU A 72 0.15 23.74 -5.29
C GLU A 72 0.81 22.37 -5.22
N ILE A 73 0.28 21.40 -5.98
CA ILE A 73 0.80 20.02 -6.00
C ILE A 73 2.23 20.01 -6.57
N LEU A 74 2.46 20.72 -7.68
CA LEU A 74 3.77 20.74 -8.34
C LEU A 74 4.83 21.48 -7.50
N THR A 75 4.48 22.63 -6.93
CA THR A 75 5.36 23.38 -6.03
C THR A 75 5.68 22.56 -4.78
N PHE A 76 4.70 21.88 -4.19
CA PHE A 76 4.95 20.98 -3.07
C PHE A 76 5.87 19.82 -3.47
N THR A 77 5.72 19.24 -4.66
CA THR A 77 6.55 18.10 -5.07
C THR A 77 7.88 18.49 -5.72
N GLY A 78 8.26 19.77 -5.67
CA GLY A 78 9.52 20.28 -6.22
C GLY A 78 9.60 20.19 -7.76
N ARG A 79 8.45 20.27 -8.44
CA ARG A 79 8.35 20.18 -9.90
C ARG A 79 8.18 21.55 -10.54
N GLY A 80 8.56 21.64 -11.82
CA GLY A 80 8.29 22.81 -12.63
C GLY A 80 6.79 23.03 -12.81
N THR A 81 6.41 24.27 -13.12
CA THR A 81 5.02 24.70 -13.30
C THR A 81 4.72 25.02 -14.78
N SER A 82 5.43 24.36 -15.70
CA SER A 82 5.21 24.52 -17.13
C SER A 82 3.95 23.77 -17.58
N GLN A 83 3.41 24.12 -18.75
CA GLN A 83 2.29 23.38 -19.36
C GLN A 83 2.61 21.87 -19.49
N ARG A 84 3.87 21.53 -19.79
CA ARG A 84 4.33 20.14 -19.87
C ARG A 84 4.25 19.44 -18.52
N ASP A 85 4.57 20.13 -17.44
CA ASP A 85 4.51 19.56 -16.10
C ASP A 85 3.06 19.39 -15.63
N TYR A 86 2.16 20.27 -16.06
CA TYR A 86 0.72 20.14 -15.81
C TYR A 86 0.15 18.92 -16.54
N GLN A 87 0.51 18.71 -17.80
CA GLN A 87 0.13 17.51 -18.55
C GLN A 87 0.70 16.23 -17.90
N ARG A 88 1.92 16.28 -17.36
CA ARG A 88 2.52 15.15 -16.63
C ARG A 88 1.81 14.85 -15.33
N LEU A 89 1.32 15.87 -14.62
CA LEU A 89 0.51 15.71 -13.41
C LEU A 89 -0.80 14.98 -13.75
N LYS A 90 -1.51 15.39 -14.80
CA LYS A 90 -2.73 14.73 -15.28
C LYS A 90 -2.46 13.25 -15.61
N ALA A 91 -1.42 12.99 -16.40
CA ALA A 91 -1.02 11.62 -16.73
C ALA A 91 -0.60 10.80 -15.49
N ALA A 92 -0.08 11.43 -14.44
CA ALA A 92 0.24 10.77 -13.17
C ALA A 92 -1.02 10.40 -12.39
N LEU A 93 -2.04 11.28 -12.37
CA LEU A 93 -3.34 11.01 -11.77
C LEU A 93 -4.06 9.86 -12.48
N ASP A 94 -4.05 9.86 -13.82
CA ASP A 94 -4.57 8.75 -14.63
C ASP A 94 -3.90 7.41 -14.26
N ARG A 95 -2.56 7.40 -14.21
CA ARG A 95 -1.81 6.19 -13.81
C ARG A 95 -2.13 5.74 -12.39
N LEU A 96 -2.28 6.66 -11.44
CA LEU A 96 -2.61 6.35 -10.04
C LEU A 96 -4.02 5.78 -9.90
N GLN A 97 -4.98 6.27 -10.70
CA GLN A 97 -6.34 5.77 -10.76
C GLN A 97 -6.41 4.40 -11.45
N SER A 98 -5.71 4.23 -12.58
CA SER A 98 -5.80 3.02 -13.41
C SER A 98 -4.94 1.85 -12.93
N THR A 99 -3.92 2.10 -12.10
CA THR A 99 -3.05 1.04 -11.57
C THR A 99 -3.74 0.28 -10.45
N THR A 100 -3.92 -1.02 -10.65
CA THR A 100 -4.54 -1.91 -9.66
C THR A 100 -3.48 -2.70 -8.90
N VAL A 101 -3.54 -2.67 -7.57
CA VAL A 101 -2.67 -3.43 -6.68
C VAL A 101 -3.48 -4.51 -5.97
N ALA A 102 -3.08 -5.77 -6.14
CA ALA A 102 -3.57 -6.90 -5.37
C ALA A 102 -2.52 -7.33 -4.33
N THR A 103 -2.85 -7.38 -3.04
CA THR A 103 -1.90 -7.75 -1.99
C THR A 103 -2.50 -8.60 -0.85
N SER A 104 -1.66 -9.45 -0.25
CA SER A 104 -1.95 -10.17 1.01
C SER A 104 -1.50 -9.43 2.28
N ILE A 105 -0.92 -8.23 2.16
CA ILE A 105 -0.46 -7.43 3.31
C ILE A 105 -1.64 -7.13 4.24
N ARG A 106 -1.45 -7.33 5.56
CA ARG A 106 -2.43 -7.08 6.62
C ARG A 106 -3.73 -7.89 6.52
N GLN A 107 -3.76 -8.96 5.73
CA GLN A 107 -4.89 -9.88 5.68
C GLN A 107 -4.58 -11.14 6.50
N PRO A 108 -5.20 -11.32 7.68
CA PRO A 108 -5.04 -12.54 8.45
C PRO A 108 -5.83 -13.70 7.80
N ALA A 109 -5.10 -14.77 7.47
CA ALA A 109 -5.51 -16.17 7.30
C ALA A 109 -6.63 -16.57 6.31
N ASN A 110 -7.55 -15.70 5.88
CA ASN A 110 -8.74 -16.14 5.13
C ASN A 110 -8.62 -16.11 3.60
N GLY A 111 -7.40 -16.04 3.05
CA GLY A 111 -7.15 -16.13 1.60
C GLY A 111 -7.75 -14.99 0.75
N ARG A 112 -8.39 -13.99 1.37
CA ARG A 112 -8.79 -12.77 0.67
C ARG A 112 -7.52 -12.05 0.21
N ARG A 113 -7.60 -11.40 -0.94
CA ARG A 113 -6.56 -10.48 -1.46
C ARG A 113 -7.20 -9.11 -1.50
N HIS A 114 -6.57 -8.11 -0.89
CA HIS A 114 -7.06 -6.74 -1.03
C HIS A 114 -6.71 -6.27 -2.43
N ARG A 115 -7.68 -5.75 -3.17
CA ARG A 115 -7.44 -5.05 -4.42
C ARG A 115 -7.78 -3.58 -4.23
N PHE A 116 -6.90 -2.69 -4.68
CA PHE A 116 -7.10 -1.26 -4.59
C PHE A 116 -6.39 -0.51 -5.70
N SER A 117 -6.88 0.69 -6.02
CA SER A 117 -6.15 1.74 -6.74
C SER A 117 -5.62 2.79 -5.76
N TRP A 118 -4.69 3.63 -6.20
CA TRP A 118 -4.13 4.69 -5.35
C TRP A 118 -5.03 5.92 -5.25
N ILE A 119 -5.84 6.15 -6.28
CA ILE A 119 -6.87 7.19 -6.36
C ILE A 119 -8.16 6.50 -6.82
N ASN A 120 -9.29 6.84 -6.20
CA ASN A 120 -10.59 6.31 -6.62
C ASN A 120 -11.12 7.09 -7.82
N GLU A 121 -11.07 8.41 -7.73
CA GLU A 121 -11.62 9.34 -8.70
C GLU A 121 -10.79 10.61 -8.73
N TRP A 122 -10.64 11.21 -9.91
CA TRP A 122 -10.14 12.56 -10.05
C TRP A 122 -10.82 13.23 -11.24
N HIS A 123 -10.99 14.54 -11.18
CA HIS A 123 -11.46 15.33 -12.32
C HIS A 123 -10.85 16.73 -12.31
N GLU A 124 -10.78 17.32 -13.49
CA GLU A 124 -10.41 18.72 -13.63
C GLU A 124 -11.63 19.58 -13.34
N ARG A 125 -11.47 20.52 -12.42
CA ARG A 125 -12.44 21.60 -12.28
C ARG A 125 -12.27 22.56 -13.42
N THR A 126 -13.39 22.99 -13.96
CA THR A 126 -13.43 24.00 -15.00
C THR A 126 -14.32 25.13 -14.51
N ASP A 127 -13.86 26.37 -14.65
CA ASP A 127 -14.66 27.55 -14.37
C ASP A 127 -15.83 27.69 -15.37
N ALA A 128 -16.75 28.62 -15.12
CA ALA A 128 -17.87 28.90 -16.01
C ALA A 128 -17.46 29.33 -17.43
N ASN A 129 -16.18 29.69 -17.63
CA ASN A 129 -15.62 30.14 -18.90
C ASN A 129 -14.79 29.04 -19.60
N GLY A 130 -14.79 27.80 -19.10
CA GLY A 130 -14.05 26.69 -19.71
C GLY A 130 -12.56 26.61 -19.32
N ARG A 131 -12.08 27.40 -18.36
CA ARG A 131 -10.68 27.39 -17.90
C ARG A 131 -10.49 26.44 -16.73
N SER A 132 -9.35 25.76 -16.69
CA SER A 132 -9.01 24.84 -15.59
C SER A 132 -8.89 25.61 -14.26
N ASP A 133 -9.80 25.33 -13.32
CA ASP A 133 -9.96 25.96 -12.00
C ASP A 133 -9.38 25.09 -10.86
N GLY A 134 -8.78 23.95 -11.20
CA GLY A 134 -8.14 23.08 -10.23
C GLY A 134 -8.33 21.60 -10.51
N ILE A 135 -7.94 20.79 -9.54
CA ILE A 135 -8.08 19.34 -9.53
C ILE A 135 -8.86 18.97 -8.28
N GLU A 136 -9.89 18.15 -8.45
CA GLU A 136 -10.52 17.43 -7.36
C GLU A 136 -10.18 15.94 -7.46
N MET A 137 -9.89 15.33 -6.32
CA MET A 137 -9.60 13.90 -6.24
C MET A 137 -10.17 13.27 -4.97
N ILE A 138 -10.53 12.00 -5.08
CA ILE A 138 -10.99 11.19 -3.95
C ILE A 138 -9.94 10.12 -3.66
N VAL A 139 -9.33 10.21 -2.48
CA VAL A 139 -8.42 9.16 -2.01
C VAL A 139 -9.20 7.95 -1.46
N PRO A 140 -8.67 6.72 -1.60
CA PRO A 140 -9.28 5.53 -1.06
C PRO A 140 -9.41 5.57 0.47
N ASP A 141 -10.44 4.89 0.99
CA ASP A 141 -10.70 4.79 2.42
C ASP A 141 -9.53 4.19 3.22
N TRP A 142 -8.90 3.13 2.68
CA TRP A 142 -7.74 2.50 3.32
C TRP A 142 -6.55 3.46 3.43
N PHE A 143 -6.37 4.36 2.44
CA PHE A 143 -5.27 5.34 2.42
C PHE A 143 -5.53 6.41 3.48
N TYR A 144 -6.74 6.96 3.47
CA TYR A 144 -7.17 7.96 4.44
C TYR A 144 -7.08 7.45 5.89
N SER A 145 -7.61 6.25 6.15
CA SER A 145 -7.52 5.61 7.47
C SER A 145 -6.07 5.37 7.88
N ALA A 146 -5.22 4.88 6.97
CA ALA A 146 -3.81 4.65 7.25
C ALA A 146 -3.01 5.93 7.54
N VAL A 147 -3.46 7.08 7.01
CA VAL A 147 -2.88 8.40 7.31
C VAL A 147 -3.35 8.88 8.69
N LEU A 148 -4.64 8.74 9.01
CA LEU A 148 -5.16 9.18 10.31
C LEU A 148 -4.64 8.37 11.50
N ASP A 149 -4.37 7.07 11.32
CA ASP A 149 -3.96 6.17 12.41
C ASP A 149 -2.53 6.44 12.96
N ASP A 150 -1.82 7.47 12.48
CA ASP A 150 -0.47 7.97 12.85
C ASP A 150 0.71 6.98 12.81
N ALA A 151 0.45 5.69 13.02
CA ALA A 151 1.44 4.64 13.21
C ALA A 151 2.25 4.32 11.94
N LEU A 152 1.94 4.96 10.81
CA LEU A 152 2.40 4.55 9.47
C LEU A 152 2.98 5.68 8.63
N ILE A 153 2.88 6.93 9.06
CA ILE A 153 3.42 8.06 8.31
C ILE A 153 4.88 8.24 8.72
N LEU A 154 5.77 8.00 7.76
CA LEU A 154 7.17 8.34 7.92
C LEU A 154 7.35 9.79 7.45
N THR A 155 7.88 10.66 8.30
CA THR A 155 8.29 12.01 7.89
C THR A 155 9.33 11.88 6.79
N ILE A 156 9.06 12.49 5.63
CA ILE A 156 9.97 12.53 4.48
C ILE A 156 10.71 13.87 4.49
N ASP A 157 12.02 13.82 4.26
CA ASP A 157 12.87 15.00 4.13
C ASP A 157 12.50 15.79 2.86
N ARG A 158 12.54 17.12 2.89
CA ARG A 158 12.23 17.95 1.71
C ARG A 158 13.14 17.62 0.52
N ALA A 159 14.41 17.34 0.74
CA ALA A 159 15.39 17.00 -0.30
C ALA A 159 15.11 15.66 -0.99
N TYR A 160 14.15 14.87 -0.48
CA TYR A 160 13.68 13.67 -1.16
C TYR A 160 13.15 13.96 -2.58
N PHE A 161 12.49 15.10 -2.78
CA PHE A 161 11.90 15.45 -4.07
C PHE A 161 12.95 15.71 -5.16
N ASP A 162 14.18 16.05 -4.75
CA ASP A 162 15.32 16.30 -5.63
C ASP A 162 15.96 15.00 -6.15
N LEU A 163 15.63 13.85 -5.55
CA LEU A 163 16.09 12.56 -6.05
C LEU A 163 15.58 12.32 -7.47
N THR A 164 16.50 12.14 -8.42
CA THR A 164 16.14 12.05 -9.85
C THR A 164 15.89 10.62 -10.31
N GLY A 165 16.57 9.64 -9.71
CA GLY A 165 16.48 8.22 -10.07
C GLY A 165 15.44 7.45 -9.27
N GLY A 166 14.82 6.46 -9.93
CA GLY A 166 13.78 5.66 -9.32
C GLY A 166 14.31 4.72 -8.24
N LEU A 167 15.52 4.18 -8.43
CA LEU A 167 16.18 3.36 -7.42
C LEU A 167 16.58 4.19 -6.19
N ASP A 168 17.06 5.43 -6.38
CA ASP A 168 17.39 6.35 -5.27
C ASP A 168 16.14 6.62 -4.40
N ARG A 169 15.00 6.94 -5.04
CA ARG A 169 13.72 7.21 -4.34
C ARG A 169 13.20 5.99 -3.60
N TRP A 170 13.28 4.81 -4.21
CA TRP A 170 12.87 3.57 -3.57
C TRP A 170 13.77 3.26 -2.37
N LEU A 171 15.09 3.38 -2.56
CA LEU A 171 16.07 3.09 -1.54
C LEU A 171 15.90 4.04 -0.35
N TYR A 172 15.70 5.34 -0.60
CA TYR A 172 15.41 6.31 0.46
C TYR A 172 14.21 5.89 1.31
N ARG A 173 13.08 5.52 0.68
CA ARG A 173 11.87 5.08 1.41
C ARG A 173 12.08 3.78 2.18
N LEU A 174 12.90 2.87 1.65
CA LEU A 174 13.28 1.64 2.32
C LEU A 174 14.13 1.97 3.55
N VAL A 175 15.22 2.71 3.36
CA VAL A 175 16.16 3.14 4.41
C VAL A 175 15.42 3.90 5.49
N ARG A 176 14.60 4.91 5.16
CA ARG A 176 13.80 5.68 6.12
C ARG A 176 12.88 4.81 6.97
N LYS A 177 12.25 3.79 6.38
CA LYS A 177 11.39 2.84 7.10
C LYS A 177 12.15 2.00 8.13
N HIS A 178 13.40 1.62 7.83
CA HIS A 178 14.19 0.75 8.69
C HIS A 178 15.11 1.52 9.66
N GLY A 179 15.62 2.67 9.22
CA GLY A 179 16.52 3.54 9.98
C GLY A 179 15.84 4.32 11.09
N GLY A 180 14.56 4.65 10.98
CA GLY A 180 13.82 5.33 12.06
C GLY A 180 13.71 4.51 13.35
N ARG A 181 14.03 3.20 13.32
CA ARG A 181 13.95 2.30 14.48
C ARG A 181 15.32 1.77 14.94
N GLN A 182 16.39 2.05 14.22
CA GLN A 182 17.70 1.42 14.40
C GLN A 182 18.79 2.50 14.49
N LYS A 183 19.23 2.82 15.72
CA LYS A 183 20.23 3.88 15.98
C LYS A 183 21.59 3.60 15.32
N ASN A 184 21.96 2.33 15.19
CA ASN A 184 23.27 1.89 14.67
C ASN A 184 23.21 1.52 13.18
N GLY A 185 22.18 1.96 12.48
CA GLY A 185 21.99 1.62 11.07
C GLY A 185 21.45 0.21 10.83
N TRP A 186 21.44 -0.20 9.56
CA TRP A 186 20.99 -1.54 9.15
C TRP A 186 21.74 -2.02 7.91
N ARG A 187 21.83 -3.35 7.74
CA ARG A 187 22.50 -4.01 6.61
C ARG A 187 21.52 -4.77 5.75
N PHE A 188 21.61 -4.59 4.44
CA PHE A 188 20.83 -5.33 3.46
C PHE A 188 21.75 -6.01 2.45
N ASP A 189 21.57 -7.31 2.27
CA ASP A 189 22.19 -8.02 1.15
C ASP A 189 21.69 -7.47 -0.20
N PHE A 190 22.61 -7.30 -1.15
CA PHE A 190 22.30 -6.75 -2.47
C PHE A 190 21.27 -7.61 -3.23
N ARG A 191 21.32 -8.94 -3.10
CA ARG A 191 20.33 -9.83 -3.75
C ARG A 191 18.96 -9.67 -3.11
N HIS A 192 18.91 -9.53 -1.80
CA HIS A 192 17.67 -9.22 -1.09
C HIS A 192 17.07 -7.89 -1.56
N LEU A 193 17.89 -6.84 -1.71
CA LEU A 193 17.43 -5.55 -2.24
C LEU A 193 16.91 -5.67 -3.68
N HIS A 194 17.61 -6.42 -4.53
CA HIS A 194 17.18 -6.63 -5.92
C HIS A 194 15.80 -7.29 -5.97
N GLN A 195 15.58 -8.37 -5.22
CA GLN A 195 14.28 -9.02 -5.11
C GLN A 195 13.20 -8.07 -4.55
N LYS A 196 13.52 -7.37 -3.46
CA LYS A 196 12.60 -6.46 -2.76
C LYS A 196 12.20 -5.25 -3.59
N SER A 197 13.10 -4.78 -4.46
CA SER A 197 12.86 -3.63 -5.34
C SER A 197 11.85 -3.90 -6.44
N GLY A 198 11.64 -5.17 -6.80
CA GLY A 198 10.86 -5.54 -7.98
C GLY A 198 11.46 -4.99 -9.30
N SER A 199 12.76 -4.66 -9.31
CA SER A 199 13.44 -4.16 -10.50
C SER A 199 13.49 -5.22 -11.59
N LEU A 200 13.19 -4.79 -12.83
CA LEU A 200 13.32 -5.63 -14.02
C LEU A 200 14.76 -5.70 -14.54
N SER A 201 15.66 -4.84 -14.06
CA SER A 201 17.05 -4.84 -14.49
C SER A 201 17.76 -6.13 -14.04
N PRO A 202 18.65 -6.72 -14.87
CA PRO A 202 19.51 -7.81 -14.42
C PRO A 202 20.29 -7.43 -13.16
N PHE A 203 20.55 -8.41 -12.28
CA PHE A 203 21.21 -8.16 -10.99
C PHE A 203 22.54 -7.40 -11.12
N LYS A 204 23.35 -7.69 -12.16
CA LYS A 204 24.62 -6.97 -12.40
C LYS A 204 24.41 -5.47 -12.59
N ARG A 205 23.37 -5.08 -13.36
CA ARG A 205 23.02 -3.68 -13.60
C ARG A 205 22.47 -3.03 -12.33
N PHE A 206 21.59 -3.74 -11.61
CA PHE A 206 21.08 -3.28 -10.32
C PHE A 206 22.21 -3.01 -9.31
N ALA A 207 23.16 -3.94 -9.17
CA ALA A 207 24.30 -3.80 -8.28
C ALA A 207 25.22 -2.65 -8.70
N PHE A 208 25.39 -2.42 -10.01
CA PHE A 208 26.12 -1.26 -10.53
C PHE A 208 25.45 0.05 -10.13
N GLU A 209 24.14 0.17 -10.37
CA GLU A 209 23.36 1.36 -9.99
C GLU A 209 23.38 1.57 -8.47
N LEU A 210 23.26 0.52 -7.67
CA LEU A 210 23.31 0.62 -6.21
C LEU A 210 24.69 1.10 -5.73
N ARG A 211 25.79 0.62 -6.31
CA ARG A 211 27.14 1.13 -6.00
C ARG A 211 27.30 2.60 -6.41
N ASP A 212 26.71 3.00 -7.52
CA ASP A 212 26.74 4.41 -7.93
C ASP A 212 25.95 5.30 -6.96
N ILE A 213 24.81 4.84 -6.43
CA ILE A 213 24.08 5.53 -5.36
C ILE A 213 24.94 5.65 -4.10
N ILE A 214 25.59 4.56 -3.67
CA ILE A 214 26.53 4.59 -2.53
C ILE A 214 27.66 5.58 -2.78
N ARG A 215 28.22 5.64 -3.99
CA ARG A 215 29.30 6.58 -4.32
C ARG A 215 28.84 8.04 -4.30
N ARG A 216 27.65 8.34 -4.82
CA ARG A 216 27.10 9.70 -4.90
C ARG A 216 26.51 10.22 -3.58
N GLN A 217 26.17 9.33 -2.64
CA GLN A 217 25.51 9.65 -1.37
C GLN A 217 24.28 10.58 -1.50
N PRO A 218 23.30 10.30 -2.39
CA PRO A 218 22.22 11.25 -2.62
C PRO A 218 21.10 11.18 -1.58
N LEU A 219 21.14 10.24 -0.63
CA LEU A 219 20.02 9.98 0.29
C LEU A 219 20.04 10.97 1.48
N PRO A 220 19.09 11.91 1.57
CA PRO A 220 19.12 12.92 2.62
C PRO A 220 18.99 12.29 4.02
N GLY A 221 19.83 12.73 4.95
CA GLY A 221 19.86 12.24 6.33
C GLY A 221 20.45 10.85 6.53
N TYR A 222 21.04 10.24 5.51
CA TYR A 222 21.68 8.92 5.61
C TYR A 222 23.02 8.87 4.89
N THR A 223 23.99 8.19 5.50
CA THR A 223 25.23 7.79 4.83
C THR A 223 25.15 6.31 4.49
N LEU A 224 25.55 5.95 3.27
CA LEU A 224 25.53 4.59 2.75
C LEU A 224 26.94 4.00 2.68
N PHE A 225 27.07 2.71 2.90
CA PHE A 225 28.33 2.00 2.78
C PHE A 225 28.14 0.68 2.04
N ALA A 226 29.17 0.26 1.31
CA ALA A 226 29.26 -1.09 0.77
C ALA A 226 30.20 -1.90 1.65
N GLU A 227 29.69 -3.01 2.19
CA GLU A 227 30.49 -3.97 2.95
C GLU A 227 30.56 -5.29 2.17
N VAL A 228 31.69 -5.99 2.30
CA VAL A 228 31.84 -7.35 1.77
C VAL A 228 32.05 -8.27 2.95
N GLU A 229 31.11 -9.18 3.18
CA GLU A 229 31.25 -10.22 4.20
C GLU A 229 32.34 -11.22 3.80
N THR A 230 32.89 -11.94 4.78
CA THR A 230 33.90 -13.01 4.59
C THR A 230 33.47 -14.07 3.58
N GLY A 231 32.16 -14.27 3.38
CA GLY A 231 31.59 -15.16 2.36
C GLY A 231 31.43 -14.55 0.95
N GLY A 232 32.00 -13.36 0.69
CA GLY A 232 31.92 -12.66 -0.60
C GLY A 232 30.57 -12.01 -0.90
N ARG A 233 29.65 -12.00 0.08
CA ARG A 233 28.34 -11.34 -0.06
C ARG A 233 28.52 -9.83 0.08
N MET A 234 27.88 -9.09 -0.81
CA MET A 234 27.91 -7.63 -0.78
C MET A 234 26.68 -7.11 -0.06
N LEU A 235 26.92 -6.32 0.98
CA LEU A 235 25.90 -5.69 1.79
C LEU A 235 25.89 -4.18 1.54
N LEU A 236 24.69 -3.62 1.55
CA LEU A 236 24.47 -2.20 1.74
C LEU A 236 24.27 -1.96 3.24
N ALA A 237 25.18 -1.24 3.87
CA ALA A 237 24.94 -0.67 5.19
C ALA A 237 24.49 0.79 5.04
N PHE A 238 23.72 1.29 6.00
CA PHE A 238 23.41 2.71 6.10
C PHE A 238 23.33 3.13 7.55
N GLU A 239 23.67 4.38 7.82
CA GLU A 239 23.57 4.99 9.13
C GLU A 239 22.89 6.37 9.01
N PRO A 240 22.07 6.77 9.99
CA PRO A 240 21.54 8.12 10.01
C PRO A 240 22.68 9.12 10.19
N VAL A 241 22.69 10.19 9.40
CA VAL A 241 23.64 11.28 9.62
C VAL A 241 23.26 11.94 10.95
N PRO A 242 24.18 12.06 11.92
CA PRO A 242 23.89 12.80 13.14
C PRO A 242 23.51 14.22 12.77
N ALA A 243 22.36 14.68 13.24
CA ALA A 243 21.94 16.06 13.02
C ALA A 243 23.07 16.99 13.51
N CYS A 244 23.55 17.89 12.65
CA CYS A 244 24.34 19.01 13.12
C CYS A 244 23.41 19.94 13.90
N GLY A 245 23.21 19.64 15.18
CA GLY A 245 22.26 20.30 16.07
C GLY A 245 21.66 19.34 17.10
N LYS A 246 21.24 19.86 18.26
CA LYS A 246 20.65 19.06 19.35
C LYS A 246 19.57 18.12 18.81
N PRO A 247 19.51 16.87 19.30
CA PRO A 247 18.50 15.91 18.86
C PRO A 247 17.12 16.49 19.13
N VAL A 248 16.35 16.75 18.07
CA VAL A 248 14.90 16.85 18.19
C VAL A 248 14.41 15.44 18.46
N ASP A 249 13.84 15.23 19.64
CA ASP A 249 13.22 13.96 20.02
C ASP A 249 12.27 13.52 18.90
N GLY A 250 12.38 12.24 18.51
CA GLY A 250 11.42 11.58 17.63
C GLY A 250 10.06 11.34 18.30
N LEU A 251 9.69 12.18 19.25
CA LEU A 251 8.35 12.34 19.76
C LEU A 251 7.75 13.54 19.02
N VAL A 252 6.69 13.31 18.25
CA VAL A 252 5.77 14.39 17.92
C VAL A 252 5.08 14.78 19.24
N LEU A 253 5.73 15.66 20.00
CA LEU A 253 5.05 16.44 21.02
C LEU A 253 4.22 17.48 20.27
N SER A 254 2.94 17.15 20.15
CA SER A 254 1.87 18.09 19.87
C SER A 254 2.12 19.39 20.66
N GLY A 255 2.25 20.50 19.92
CA GLY A 255 2.20 21.84 20.49
C GLY A 255 3.47 22.66 20.33
N THR A 256 3.69 23.26 19.15
CA THR A 256 4.17 24.65 19.08
C THR A 256 3.71 25.32 17.78
N ARG A 257 2.98 26.42 17.90
CA ARG A 257 2.79 27.40 16.81
C ARG A 257 4.02 28.31 16.78
N THR A 258 4.51 28.65 15.59
CA THR A 258 4.43 30.02 15.03
C THR A 258 4.97 30.06 13.59
N ILE A 259 4.03 30.23 12.66
CA ILE A 259 4.15 31.00 11.41
C ILE A 259 5.15 30.46 10.38
N VAL A 260 4.63 29.65 9.45
CA VAL A 260 5.06 29.70 8.05
C VAL A 260 4.00 30.54 7.32
N PRO A 261 4.35 31.61 6.59
CA PRO A 261 3.38 32.31 5.77
C PRO A 261 2.95 31.37 4.64
N SER A 262 1.83 30.67 4.85
CA SER A 262 1.09 30.09 3.74
C SER A 262 0.51 31.25 2.95
N GLY A 263 1.14 31.56 1.80
CA GLY A 263 0.55 32.45 0.80
C GLY A 263 -0.64 31.82 0.08
N THR A 264 -1.13 30.67 0.54
CA THR A 264 -2.27 29.97 -0.03
C THR A 264 -3.53 30.42 0.69
N HIS A 265 -4.39 31.16 -0.01
CA HIS A 265 -5.76 31.40 0.45
C HIS A 265 -6.42 30.03 0.70
N GLY A 266 -6.90 29.80 1.92
CA GLY A 266 -7.51 28.52 2.29
C GLY A 266 -8.66 28.16 1.34
N SER A 267 -8.65 26.94 0.79
CA SER A 267 -9.75 26.47 -0.04
C SER A 267 -11.00 26.28 0.84
N CYS A 268 -12.09 26.92 0.44
CA CYS A 268 -13.26 27.18 1.28
C CYS A 268 -14.23 25.98 1.41
N TYR A 269 -13.83 24.76 1.08
CA TYR A 269 -14.76 23.62 1.12
C TYR A 269 -14.87 23.04 2.53
N ARG A 270 -15.70 23.71 3.34
CA ARG A 270 -16.22 23.22 4.61
C ARG A 270 -17.48 22.41 4.32
N GLU A 271 -17.49 21.15 4.74
CA GLU A 271 -18.71 20.35 4.76
C GLU A 271 -19.79 21.09 5.59
N PRO A 272 -20.99 21.40 5.02
CA PRO A 272 -22.01 22.13 5.74
C PRO A 272 -22.43 21.39 7.01
N LYS A 273 -22.58 22.11 8.13
CA LYS A 273 -23.23 21.57 9.33
C LYS A 273 -24.67 21.23 8.98
N GLN A 274 -25.06 19.97 9.02
CA GLN A 274 -26.48 19.59 9.06
C GLN A 274 -27.10 20.12 10.36
N PRO A 275 -28.16 20.95 10.32
CA PRO A 275 -29.00 21.17 11.47
C PRO A 275 -30.08 20.09 11.49
N LEU A 276 -30.05 19.21 12.48
CA LEU A 276 -31.23 18.42 12.84
C LEU A 276 -32.28 19.41 13.37
N SER A 277 -33.31 19.67 12.57
CA SER A 277 -34.53 20.35 13.00
C SER A 277 -35.63 19.31 13.14
N ASN A 278 -36.14 19.14 14.35
CA ASN A 278 -37.32 18.32 14.63
C ASN A 278 -38.55 19.08 14.14
N GLY A 279 -39.00 18.78 12.92
CA GLY A 279 -40.19 19.38 12.31
C GLY A 279 -41.32 18.37 12.20
N ASN A 280 -42.32 18.49 13.08
CA ASN A 280 -43.60 17.79 12.99
C ASN A 280 -44.39 18.29 11.77
N LYS A 281 -44.31 17.61 10.62
CA LYS A 281 -45.31 17.71 9.56
C LYS A 281 -45.57 16.36 8.90
N SER A 282 -46.86 16.06 8.85
CA SER A 282 -47.55 14.88 8.34
C SER A 282 -47.36 14.66 6.85
N GLY A 283 -47.20 13.39 6.46
CA GLY A 283 -47.63 12.86 5.16
C GLY A 283 -46.49 12.49 4.20
N ASN A 284 -45.98 11.26 4.33
CA ASN A 284 -45.24 10.64 3.23
C ASN A 284 -46.25 10.22 2.14
N ARG A 285 -46.08 10.75 0.93
CA ARG A 285 -46.75 10.25 -0.28
C ARG A 285 -46.27 8.82 -0.59
N ALA A 286 -47.18 8.06 -1.18
CA ALA A 286 -47.14 6.61 -1.33
C ALA A 286 -45.85 6.03 -1.94
N LEU A 287 -45.49 4.86 -1.41
CA LEU A 287 -44.45 3.96 -1.90
C LEU A 287 -44.84 3.43 -3.29
N ASN A 288 -43.86 3.34 -4.19
CA ASN A 288 -43.92 2.48 -5.38
C ASN A 288 -44.13 1.02 -4.95
N LEU A 289 -45.39 0.64 -4.72
CA LEU A 289 -45.83 -0.74 -4.89
C LEU A 289 -46.02 -0.95 -6.38
N GLU A 290 -45.04 -1.58 -7.02
CA GLU A 290 -45.16 -2.49 -8.15
C GLU A 290 -43.79 -2.63 -8.83
N SER A 291 -42.92 -3.46 -8.24
CA SER A 291 -41.98 -4.35 -8.94
C SER A 291 -41.15 -5.11 -7.90
N ASN A 292 -41.14 -6.44 -8.02
CA ASN A 292 -40.53 -7.45 -7.13
C ASN A 292 -41.35 -7.89 -5.90
N THR A 293 -42.52 -8.46 -6.16
CA THR A 293 -43.03 -9.57 -5.34
C THR A 293 -42.68 -10.86 -6.07
N GLU A 294 -41.63 -11.56 -5.63
CA GLU A 294 -41.63 -12.99 -5.29
C GLU A 294 -40.20 -13.54 -5.10
N SER A 295 -40.03 -14.23 -3.97
CA SER A 295 -39.01 -15.27 -3.70
C SER A 295 -37.58 -14.84 -3.37
N ASN A 296 -37.30 -14.61 -2.09
CA ASN A 296 -36.31 -15.38 -1.30
C ASN A 296 -35.76 -14.60 -0.09
N PHE A 297 -36.56 -14.32 0.93
CA PHE A 297 -36.02 -13.96 2.24
C PHE A 297 -37.00 -14.35 3.33
N GLU A 298 -36.96 -15.60 3.77
CA GLU A 298 -37.36 -16.04 5.12
C GLU A 298 -36.77 -17.44 5.45
N GLU A 299 -36.46 -18.27 4.44
CA GLU A 299 -35.93 -19.62 4.66
C GLU A 299 -34.42 -19.65 5.02
N ARG A 300 -33.62 -18.72 4.47
CA ARG A 300 -32.15 -18.70 4.68
C ARG A 300 -31.69 -18.25 6.07
N ARG A 301 -32.54 -17.58 6.86
CA ARG A 301 -32.15 -17.12 8.20
C ARG A 301 -32.21 -18.25 9.22
N ARG A 302 -33.20 -19.14 9.10
CA ARG A 302 -33.37 -20.29 10.01
C ARG A 302 -32.35 -21.41 9.74
N ASP A 303 -31.93 -21.59 8.49
CA ASP A 303 -30.93 -22.61 8.13
C ASP A 303 -29.52 -22.25 8.59
N VAL A 304 -29.15 -20.97 8.54
CA VAL A 304 -27.85 -20.48 9.03
C VAL A 304 -27.77 -20.60 10.56
N GLU A 305 -28.86 -20.30 11.28
CA GLU A 305 -28.91 -20.48 12.73
C GLU A 305 -28.85 -21.96 13.15
N LYS A 306 -29.51 -22.87 12.43
CA LYS A 306 -29.39 -24.33 12.65
C LYS A 306 -27.99 -24.87 12.36
N LEU A 307 -27.29 -24.34 11.36
CA LEU A 307 -25.94 -24.75 11.00
C LEU A 307 -24.91 -24.32 12.06
N ILE A 308 -25.05 -23.09 12.58
CA ILE A 308 -24.20 -22.53 13.65
C ILE A 308 -24.42 -23.31 14.97
N ALA A 309 -25.66 -23.69 15.27
CA ALA A 309 -25.97 -24.50 16.45
C ALA A 309 -25.38 -25.92 16.38
N ARG A 310 -25.40 -26.57 15.21
CA ARG A 310 -24.79 -27.91 15.00
C ARG A 310 -23.27 -27.87 15.11
N ALA A 311 -22.61 -26.86 14.55
CA ALA A 311 -21.16 -26.69 14.64
C ALA A 311 -20.70 -26.43 16.10
N GLY A 312 -21.48 -25.66 16.87
CA GLY A 312 -21.21 -25.41 18.28
C GLY A 312 -21.42 -26.62 19.21
N ALA A 313 -22.24 -27.61 18.81
CA ALA A 313 -22.43 -28.85 19.57
C ALA A 313 -21.29 -29.85 19.35
N ALA A 314 -20.78 -29.97 18.12
CA ALA A 314 -19.67 -30.86 17.75
C ALA A 314 -18.33 -30.46 18.39
N LEU A 315 -18.12 -29.15 18.60
CA LEU A 315 -16.92 -28.63 19.26
C LEU A 315 -16.94 -28.83 20.79
N ARG A 316 -18.12 -29.03 21.39
CA ARG A 316 -18.27 -29.27 22.84
C ARG A 316 -18.17 -30.73 23.24
N SER A 317 -18.51 -31.67 22.34
CA SER A 317 -18.36 -33.11 22.57
C SER A 317 -16.94 -33.64 22.34
N GLY A 318 -16.13 -32.97 21.49
CA GLY A 318 -14.72 -33.34 21.27
C GLY A 318 -13.77 -32.99 22.42
N ALA A 319 -14.17 -32.11 23.35
CA ALA A 319 -13.32 -31.63 24.43
C ALA A 319 -13.43 -32.42 25.75
N ARG A 320 -14.26 -33.47 25.82
CA ARG A 320 -14.47 -34.25 27.07
C ARG A 320 -13.86 -35.64 27.12
N ASN A 321 -13.29 -36.17 26.03
CA ASN A 321 -12.61 -37.47 26.05
C ASN A 321 -11.12 -37.34 25.72
N GLY A 322 -10.35 -36.96 26.72
CA GLY A 322 -8.89 -37.06 26.72
C GLY A 322 -8.39 -37.46 28.10
N LYS A 323 -8.06 -38.75 28.28
CA LYS A 323 -7.12 -39.21 29.32
C LYS A 323 -6.22 -40.31 28.74
N LEU A 324 -4.91 -40.02 28.79
CA LEU A 324 -3.73 -40.88 28.55
C LEU A 324 -3.71 -42.07 29.54
N SER A 325 -3.07 -43.24 29.41
CA SER A 325 -1.80 -43.79 28.81
C SER A 325 -1.80 -45.32 29.17
N PRO A 326 -0.72 -46.16 29.09
CA PRO A 326 0.40 -46.38 28.15
C PRO A 326 0.55 -47.88 27.73
N ALA A 327 1.69 -48.22 27.10
CA ALA A 327 2.09 -49.49 26.43
C ALA A 327 1.95 -50.84 27.18
N ASN A 328 1.79 -51.97 26.45
CA ASN A 328 2.82 -53.00 26.16
C ASN A 328 2.24 -54.40 25.76
N GLN A 329 3.04 -55.18 24.99
CA GLN A 329 3.06 -56.65 24.76
C GLN A 329 2.05 -57.37 23.83
N GLY A 330 2.61 -58.05 22.80
CA GLY A 330 2.47 -59.52 22.69
C GLY A 330 1.50 -60.18 21.68
N SER A 331 2.04 -60.56 20.51
CA SER A 331 1.97 -61.94 19.94
C SER A 331 0.98 -62.34 18.80
N PHE A 332 1.57 -63.07 17.82
CA PHE A 332 1.09 -64.08 16.83
C PHE A 332 0.13 -63.77 15.64
N ARG A 333 0.70 -63.84 14.40
CA ARG A 333 0.42 -64.72 13.21
C ARG A 333 -1.05 -65.20 12.97
N LEU A 334 -1.65 -65.22 11.77
CA LEU A 334 -1.27 -65.79 10.46
C LEU A 334 -2.22 -65.32 9.31
N THR A 335 -1.68 -65.30 8.07
CA THR A 335 -2.28 -65.61 6.73
C THR A 335 -3.52 -64.87 6.21
N ASN A 336 -3.37 -64.12 5.11
CA ASN A 336 -3.66 -64.59 3.73
C ASN A 336 -3.54 -63.45 2.68
N THR A 337 -2.70 -63.66 1.68
CA THR A 337 -2.67 -62.93 0.40
C THR A 337 -3.89 -63.24 -0.48
N PRO A 338 -4.24 -62.33 -1.41
CA PRO A 338 -4.40 -62.77 -2.80
C PRO A 338 -3.66 -61.91 -3.83
N LYS A 339 -3.37 -62.61 -4.94
CA LYS A 339 -2.47 -62.33 -6.06
C LYS A 339 -2.95 -61.22 -7.02
N ARG A 340 -1.99 -60.56 -7.66
CA ARG A 340 -2.13 -59.84 -8.95
C ARG A 340 -2.28 -60.84 -10.12
N PRO A 341 -3.02 -60.50 -11.20
CA PRO A 341 -2.99 -61.27 -12.44
C PRO A 341 -1.89 -60.78 -13.41
N PRO A 342 -1.50 -61.63 -14.39
CA PRO A 342 -0.20 -61.59 -15.06
C PRO A 342 -0.22 -60.87 -16.42
N GLY A 343 0.94 -60.33 -16.80
CA GLY A 343 1.23 -59.92 -18.17
C GLY A 343 1.53 -61.09 -19.09
N LYS A 344 1.38 -60.86 -20.40
CA LYS A 344 1.77 -61.75 -21.51
C LYS A 344 1.96 -60.92 -22.80
N PRO A 345 2.63 -61.45 -23.85
CA PRO A 345 3.99 -61.04 -24.18
C PRO A 345 4.13 -60.44 -25.59
N GLY A 346 5.35 -60.00 -25.92
CA GLY A 346 5.66 -59.25 -27.14
C GLY A 346 5.63 -60.00 -28.48
N GLY A 347 5.77 -59.21 -29.54
CA GLY A 347 5.99 -59.64 -30.92
C GLY A 347 6.76 -58.57 -31.69
N ARG A 348 7.82 -59.00 -32.37
CA ARG A 348 8.70 -58.22 -33.27
C ARG A 348 7.96 -57.70 -34.50
N ARG A 349 8.28 -56.48 -34.93
CA ARG A 349 8.94 -56.20 -36.22
C ARG A 349 9.50 -54.79 -36.21
#